data_AF-X0A2Y5-F1
#
_entry.id   AF-X0A2Y5-F1
#
_cell.length_a   1.000
_cell.length_b   1.000
_cell.length_c   1.000
_cell.angle_alpha   90.00
_cell.angle_beta   90.00
_cell.angle_gamma   90.00
#
_symmetry.space_group_name_H-M   'P 1'
#
loop_
_entity.id
_entity.type
_entity.pdbx_description
1 polymer ?
#
loop_
_entity_poly.entity_id
_entity_poly.type
_entity_poly.pdbx_seq_one_letter_code
_entity_poly.pdbx_strand_id
1 'polypeptide(L)'
;MKTASQPSAPHNATSKVKRLVGKIRRHSHPPSPEASSTSPSSSANPSRESSSCPIPHIGKHSQRQSRRGSASEEEERAHDLELWNAAYDVLKRDGTSSGLVLAYESIVSHALPDTLRPGHNGNGNGLPTESERRAELMMMIAKSGLNREVKETSQTDSGDVEARENLIHTRSTIASLLDDQPSAAVAWAGFCSLTPLLLEPLLRHEDIRQGFVHIAHTIPHYMTLHRVLHPSSWTSLPEFQRQQPQVHQTLLTLYRRILEYEMNIVCAAASAWNMAARNVVDWHGWKAMADAVRDMDAELMGYVEKNGTDEARALMEVQRKLEPEGGGRGELQDDTSPPNA
;
A
#
# COMPACT_ATOMS: atom_id res chain seq x y z
N MET A 1 -36.49 -14.57 -61.39
CA MET A 1 -35.88 -15.48 -62.39
C MET A 1 -34.90 -14.70 -63.27
N LYS A 2 -33.61 -14.71 -62.92
CA LYS A 2 -32.46 -14.77 -63.84
C LYS A 2 -31.18 -14.86 -62.98
N THR A 3 -30.53 -16.00 -63.13
CA THR A 3 -29.17 -16.42 -62.77
C THR A 3 -28.11 -15.41 -63.25
N ALA A 4 -26.85 -15.37 -62.83
CA ALA A 4 -25.98 -15.96 -61.81
C ALA A 4 -24.61 -15.26 -61.99
N SER A 5 -23.75 -15.24 -60.96
CA SER A 5 -22.31 -15.57 -61.04
C SER A 5 -21.54 -15.02 -59.83
N GLN A 6 -21.11 -15.93 -58.95
CA GLN A 6 -19.87 -15.78 -58.18
C GLN A 6 -18.66 -16.03 -59.10
N PRO A 7 -17.45 -15.63 -58.68
CA PRO A 7 -16.53 -16.65 -58.20
C PRO A 7 -15.76 -16.31 -56.91
N SER A 8 -15.67 -17.36 -56.10
CA SER A 8 -14.63 -17.80 -55.16
C SER A 8 -13.31 -17.01 -54.98
N ALA A 9 -12.92 -16.95 -53.70
CA ALA A 9 -11.62 -16.57 -53.10
C ALA A 9 -10.42 -17.40 -53.63
N PRO A 10 -9.15 -17.11 -53.23
CA PRO A 10 -8.68 -17.65 -51.94
C PRO A 10 -7.46 -16.97 -51.24
N HIS A 11 -7.20 -17.48 -50.01
CA HIS A 11 -5.92 -17.57 -49.27
C HIS A 11 -5.33 -16.32 -48.58
N ASN A 12 -5.33 -16.27 -47.24
CA ASN A 12 -4.45 -16.95 -46.27
C ASN A 12 -3.11 -16.21 -46.09
N ALA A 13 -3.01 -15.39 -45.04
CA ALA A 13 -1.74 -14.85 -44.55
C ALA A 13 -1.67 -14.99 -43.03
N THR A 14 -1.01 -16.06 -42.63
CA THR A 14 -0.57 -16.40 -41.29
C THR A 14 0.36 -15.33 -40.71
N SER A 15 -0.01 -14.72 -39.58
CA SER A 15 0.89 -13.92 -38.76
C SER A 15 1.41 -14.77 -37.59
N LYS A 16 2.72 -15.03 -37.62
CA LYS A 16 3.47 -15.95 -36.77
C LYS A 16 3.75 -15.32 -35.41
N VAL A 17 3.05 -15.73 -34.36
CA VAL A 17 3.46 -15.45 -32.97
C VAL A 17 4.57 -16.43 -32.59
N LYS A 18 5.82 -15.96 -32.58
CA LYS A 18 6.97 -16.71 -32.07
C LYS A 18 6.92 -16.73 -30.54
N ARG A 19 6.57 -17.89 -29.98
CA ARG A 19 6.76 -18.22 -28.56
C ARG A 19 8.23 -18.47 -28.29
N LEU A 20 8.86 -17.67 -27.43
CA LEU A 20 10.21 -17.91 -26.94
C LEU A 20 10.12 -18.65 -25.59
N VAL A 21 10.24 -19.97 -25.64
CA VAL A 21 10.33 -20.84 -24.46
C VAL A 21 11.81 -21.21 -24.27
N GLY A 22 12.46 -20.58 -23.29
CA GLY A 22 13.81 -20.94 -22.86
C GLY A 22 13.75 -22.10 -21.87
N LYS A 23 14.22 -23.28 -22.29
CA LYS A 23 14.41 -24.48 -21.48
C LYS A 23 15.65 -24.31 -20.58
N ILE A 24 15.50 -24.37 -19.26
CA ILE A 24 16.64 -24.62 -18.34
C ILE A 24 16.60 -26.09 -17.92
N ARG A 25 17.71 -26.77 -18.22
CA ARG A 25 17.94 -28.19 -18.02
C ARG A 25 18.31 -28.45 -16.56
N ARG A 26 17.63 -29.44 -15.97
CA ARG A 26 17.92 -30.04 -14.66
C ARG A 26 19.26 -30.78 -14.70
N HIS A 27 20.06 -30.67 -13.63
CA HIS A 27 21.02 -31.68 -13.22
C HIS A 27 20.79 -32.01 -11.75
N SER A 28 20.78 -33.30 -11.45
CA SER A 28 20.42 -33.91 -10.17
C SER A 28 21.62 -34.65 -9.57
N HIS A 29 21.84 -34.44 -8.25
CA HIS A 29 22.38 -35.37 -7.22
C HIS A 29 23.89 -35.80 -7.27
N PRO A 30 24.43 -36.49 -6.23
CA PRO A 30 25.25 -35.94 -5.13
C PRO A 30 26.61 -36.70 -5.02
N PRO A 31 27.44 -36.59 -3.94
CA PRO A 31 27.31 -37.54 -2.82
C PRO A 31 27.79 -37.04 -1.41
N SER A 32 27.40 -37.81 -0.40
CA SER A 32 28.04 -38.04 0.92
C SER A 32 28.26 -39.58 1.02
N PRO A 33 28.88 -40.22 2.05
CA PRO A 33 29.51 -39.75 3.29
C PRO A 33 30.88 -40.42 3.58
N GLU A 34 31.55 -40.06 4.68
CA GLU A 34 32.15 -41.07 5.58
C GLU A 34 32.49 -40.51 6.96
N ALA A 35 32.13 -41.29 7.96
CA ALA A 35 32.32 -41.08 9.37
C ALA A 35 33.73 -41.51 9.80
N SER A 36 34.23 -40.96 10.91
CA SER A 36 34.96 -41.74 11.92
C SER A 36 35.11 -40.95 13.21
N SER A 37 34.40 -41.44 14.21
CA SER A 37 34.59 -41.24 15.64
C SER A 37 36.05 -41.41 16.08
N THR A 38 36.46 -40.66 17.10
CA THR A 38 37.18 -41.20 18.27
C THR A 38 37.35 -40.10 19.33
N SER A 39 36.73 -40.28 20.49
CA SER A 39 37.22 -39.74 21.77
C SER A 39 38.36 -40.64 22.27
N PRO A 40 39.24 -40.16 23.17
CA PRO A 40 38.93 -40.33 24.58
C PRO A 40 39.33 -39.17 25.51
N SER A 41 38.64 -39.21 26.64
CA SER A 41 38.78 -38.48 27.90
C SER A 41 40.21 -38.34 28.43
N SER A 42 40.48 -37.26 29.20
CA SER A 42 40.68 -37.35 30.66
C SER A 42 41.15 -36.02 31.28
N SER A 43 40.44 -35.63 32.35
CA SER A 43 40.92 -35.06 33.62
C SER A 43 41.82 -33.83 33.65
N ALA A 44 41.32 -32.74 34.26
CA ALA A 44 41.70 -32.35 35.63
C ALA A 44 41.11 -30.98 36.01
N ASN A 45 40.31 -30.94 37.09
CA ASN A 45 40.14 -29.75 37.93
C ASN A 45 41.29 -29.74 38.96
N PRO A 46 41.70 -28.56 39.45
CA PRO A 46 41.22 -28.18 40.78
C PRO A 46 40.86 -26.70 40.94
N SER A 47 39.90 -26.49 41.83
CA SER A 47 39.37 -25.23 42.36
C SER A 47 40.39 -24.45 43.19
N ARG A 48 40.31 -23.10 43.17
CA ARG A 48 40.30 -22.28 44.41
C ARG A 48 39.98 -20.78 44.20
N GLU A 49 38.88 -20.39 44.83
CA GLU A 49 38.63 -19.20 45.68
C GLU A 49 39.10 -17.78 45.29
N SER A 50 38.08 -16.94 45.07
CA SER A 50 37.82 -15.64 45.72
C SER A 50 38.71 -14.41 45.46
N SER A 51 38.13 -13.42 44.77
CA SER A 51 38.22 -12.01 45.19
C SER A 51 37.07 -11.17 44.61
N SER A 52 36.37 -10.47 45.49
CA SER A 52 35.25 -9.59 45.19
C SER A 52 35.73 -8.21 44.76
N CYS A 53 35.10 -7.64 43.73
CA CYS A 53 35.06 -6.20 43.51
C CYS A 53 33.59 -5.78 43.28
N PRO A 54 33.00 -4.89 44.08
CA PRO A 54 31.65 -4.40 43.84
C PRO A 54 31.67 -3.35 42.71
N ILE A 55 31.11 -3.70 41.56
CA ILE A 55 30.86 -2.76 40.45
C ILE A 55 29.49 -2.08 40.71
N PRO A 56 29.39 -0.74 40.66
CA PRO A 56 28.13 -0.04 40.90
C PRO A 56 27.06 -0.46 39.87
N HIS A 57 25.90 -0.87 40.36
CA HIS A 57 24.72 -1.19 39.56
C HIS A 57 24.12 0.08 38.92
N ILE A 58 24.70 0.55 37.83
CA ILE A 58 24.08 1.55 36.94
C ILE A 58 23.96 0.88 35.58
N GLY A 59 22.77 0.39 35.24
CA GLY A 59 22.54 -0.26 33.94
C GLY A 59 21.18 -0.92 33.73
N LYS A 60 20.43 -1.23 34.81
CA LYS A 60 19.13 -1.90 34.68
C LYS A 60 17.96 -0.97 34.32
N HIS A 61 18.12 0.36 34.46
CA HIS A 61 17.03 1.31 34.21
C HIS A 61 16.88 1.66 32.71
N SER A 62 18.00 1.84 31.99
CA SER A 62 17.99 2.19 30.55
C SER A 62 17.47 1.03 29.68
N GLN A 63 17.90 -0.20 29.98
CA GLN A 63 17.48 -1.39 29.24
C GLN A 63 16.00 -1.76 29.44
N ARG A 64 15.41 -1.37 30.58
CA ARG A 64 14.01 -1.62 30.92
C ARG A 64 13.06 -0.56 30.31
N GLN A 65 13.53 0.67 30.12
CA GLN A 65 12.80 1.72 29.40
C GLN A 65 12.82 1.51 27.89
N SER A 66 13.98 1.14 27.31
CA SER A 66 14.09 0.82 25.88
C SER A 66 13.21 -0.37 25.46
N ARG A 67 13.19 -1.45 26.26
CA ARG A 67 12.30 -2.61 26.01
C ARG A 67 10.81 -2.31 26.17
N ARG A 68 10.45 -1.30 26.98
CA ARG A 68 9.06 -0.90 27.20
C ARG A 68 8.54 -0.02 26.07
N GLY A 69 9.39 0.84 25.49
CA GLY A 69 9.08 1.60 24.28
C GLY A 69 8.83 0.68 23.09
N SER A 70 9.76 -0.26 22.83
CA SER A 70 9.65 -1.17 21.68
C SER A 70 8.41 -2.08 21.72
N ALA A 71 7.98 -2.50 22.92
CA ALA A 71 6.79 -3.34 23.09
C ALA A 71 5.49 -2.54 22.87
N SER A 72 5.45 -1.28 23.34
CA SER A 72 4.30 -0.39 23.13
C SER A 72 4.14 -0.02 21.66
N GLU A 73 5.24 0.23 20.96
CA GLU A 73 5.24 0.56 19.53
C GLU A 73 4.84 -0.65 18.67
N GLU A 74 5.23 -1.88 19.04
CA GLU A 74 4.77 -3.10 18.36
C GLU A 74 3.26 -3.31 18.54
N GLU A 75 2.74 -3.09 19.76
CA GLU A 75 1.31 -3.20 20.05
C GLU A 75 0.48 -2.16 19.26
N GLU A 76 0.98 -0.91 19.18
CA GLU A 76 0.38 0.14 18.35
C GLU A 76 0.36 -0.23 16.87
N ARG A 77 1.48 -0.76 16.34
CA ARG A 77 1.57 -1.24 14.94
C ARG A 77 0.64 -2.41 14.66
N ALA A 78 0.53 -3.35 15.59
CA ALA A 78 -0.39 -4.49 15.47
C ALA A 78 -1.85 -4.02 15.47
N HIS A 79 -2.19 -3.05 16.32
CA HIS A 79 -3.54 -2.48 16.37
C HIS A 79 -3.91 -1.72 15.09
N ASP A 80 -2.99 -0.92 14.54
CA ASP A 80 -3.23 -0.24 13.25
C ASP A 80 -3.43 -1.25 12.11
N LEU A 81 -2.63 -2.33 12.07
CA LEU A 81 -2.81 -3.40 11.10
C LEU A 81 -4.17 -4.10 11.24
N GLU A 82 -4.66 -4.29 12.46
CA GLU A 82 -5.99 -4.85 12.73
C GLU A 82 -7.09 -3.94 12.16
N LEU A 83 -7.00 -2.62 12.35
CA LEU A 83 -7.97 -1.66 11.84
C LEU A 83 -8.09 -1.69 10.32
N TRP A 84 -6.95 -1.68 9.61
CA TRP A 84 -6.93 -1.77 8.14
C TRP A 84 -7.48 -3.11 7.64
N ASN A 85 -7.14 -4.21 8.30
CA ASN A 85 -7.71 -5.52 7.96
C ASN A 85 -9.21 -5.59 8.22
N ALA A 86 -9.69 -5.04 9.34
CA ALA A 86 -11.11 -4.99 9.65
C ALA A 86 -11.88 -4.18 8.60
N ALA A 87 -11.34 -3.03 8.15
CA ALA A 87 -11.91 -2.24 7.08
C ALA A 87 -11.97 -3.03 5.75
N TYR A 88 -10.90 -3.75 5.42
CA TYR A 88 -10.83 -4.64 4.25
C TYR A 88 -11.88 -5.76 4.31
N ASP A 89 -12.02 -6.41 5.47
CA ASP A 89 -12.96 -7.52 5.68
C ASP A 89 -14.42 -7.08 5.63
N VAL A 90 -14.71 -5.80 5.94
CA VAL A 90 -16.04 -5.22 5.70
C VAL A 90 -16.32 -5.14 4.20
N LEU A 91 -15.39 -4.61 3.39
CA LEU A 91 -15.57 -4.53 1.94
C LEU A 91 -15.71 -5.91 1.30
N LYS A 92 -14.91 -6.88 1.77
CA LYS A 92 -14.88 -8.23 1.23
C LYS A 92 -16.18 -9.00 1.48
N ARG A 93 -16.83 -8.78 2.63
CA ARG A 93 -18.07 -9.46 3.02
C ARG A 93 -19.33 -8.73 2.56
N ASP A 94 -19.24 -7.44 2.27
CA ASP A 94 -20.39 -6.67 1.82
C ASP A 94 -20.82 -7.07 0.40
N GLY A 95 -22.12 -7.29 0.22
CA GLY A 95 -22.68 -7.77 -1.04
C GLY A 95 -22.54 -6.79 -2.20
N THR A 96 -22.37 -5.49 -1.92
CA THR A 96 -22.24 -4.45 -2.94
C THR A 96 -20.80 -4.23 -3.38
N SER A 97 -19.83 -4.37 -2.46
CA SER A 97 -18.39 -4.19 -2.77
C SER A 97 -17.60 -5.48 -2.99
N SER A 98 -18.12 -6.66 -2.63
CA SER A 98 -17.38 -7.93 -2.78
C SER A 98 -16.90 -8.21 -4.21
N GLY A 99 -17.68 -7.83 -5.23
CA GLY A 99 -17.27 -7.93 -6.64
C GLY A 99 -16.07 -7.04 -6.97
N LEU A 100 -16.04 -5.82 -6.44
CA LEU A 100 -14.91 -4.89 -6.56
C LEU A 100 -13.66 -5.47 -5.89
N VAL A 101 -13.78 -5.98 -4.67
CA VAL A 101 -12.67 -6.60 -3.93
C VAL A 101 -12.10 -7.78 -4.70
N LEU A 102 -12.94 -8.68 -5.22
CA LEU A 102 -12.47 -9.84 -5.99
C LEU A 102 -11.76 -9.43 -7.28
N ALA A 103 -12.27 -8.43 -8.01
CA ALA A 103 -11.62 -7.91 -9.20
C ALA A 103 -10.26 -7.28 -8.86
N TYR A 104 -10.22 -6.47 -7.79
CA TYR A 104 -9.00 -5.87 -7.26
C TYR A 104 -7.96 -6.93 -6.91
N GLU A 105 -8.31 -7.91 -6.08
CA GLU A 105 -7.44 -9.01 -5.66
C GLU A 105 -6.91 -9.79 -6.86
N SER A 106 -7.75 -10.05 -7.87
CA SER A 106 -7.33 -10.69 -9.11
C SER A 106 -6.31 -9.86 -9.89
N ILE A 107 -6.38 -8.53 -9.85
CA ILE A 107 -5.43 -7.65 -10.56
C ILE A 107 -4.11 -7.62 -9.80
N VAL A 108 -4.13 -7.20 -8.52
CA VAL A 108 -2.90 -6.96 -7.74
C VAL A 108 -2.10 -8.24 -7.51
N SER A 109 -2.75 -9.40 -7.46
CA SER A 109 -2.06 -10.68 -7.32
C SER A 109 -1.18 -11.07 -8.52
N HIS A 110 -1.23 -10.35 -9.65
CA HIS A 110 -0.27 -10.54 -10.74
C HIS A 110 1.15 -10.11 -10.35
N ALA A 111 1.32 -9.33 -9.28
CA ALA A 111 2.62 -9.00 -8.72
C ALA A 111 3.23 -10.15 -7.90
N LEU A 112 2.46 -11.20 -7.60
CA LEU A 112 2.92 -12.38 -6.86
C LEU A 112 3.52 -13.45 -7.79
N PRO A 113 4.42 -14.31 -7.28
CA PRO A 113 4.80 -15.54 -7.97
C PRO A 113 3.59 -16.42 -8.27
N ASP A 114 3.60 -17.13 -9.41
CA ASP A 114 2.50 -17.99 -9.86
C ASP A 114 2.06 -19.01 -8.79
N THR A 115 3.00 -19.53 -7.98
CA THR A 115 2.72 -20.47 -6.90
C THR A 115 1.86 -19.90 -5.77
N LEU A 116 1.88 -18.59 -5.57
CA LEU A 116 1.15 -17.88 -4.51
C LEU A 116 -0.07 -17.14 -5.05
N ARG A 117 -0.25 -17.10 -6.37
CA ARG A 117 -1.33 -16.36 -7.01
C ARG A 117 -2.69 -17.06 -6.80
N PRO A 118 -3.75 -16.32 -6.43
CA PRO A 118 -5.11 -16.85 -6.37
C PRO A 118 -5.58 -17.44 -7.71
N GLY A 119 -6.37 -18.51 -7.65
CA GLY A 119 -6.86 -19.25 -8.81
C GLY A 119 -5.81 -20.06 -9.58
N HIS A 120 -4.54 -20.07 -9.13
CA HIS A 120 -3.48 -20.91 -9.68
C HIS A 120 -3.13 -22.04 -8.71
N ASN A 121 -2.71 -23.20 -9.23
CA ASN A 121 -2.31 -24.38 -8.42
C ASN A 121 -3.32 -24.83 -7.34
N GLY A 122 -4.63 -24.62 -7.57
CA GLY A 122 -5.67 -24.98 -6.60
C GLY A 122 -5.89 -23.95 -5.48
N ASN A 123 -5.24 -22.78 -5.55
CA ASN A 123 -5.48 -21.67 -4.62
C ASN A 123 -6.91 -21.13 -4.79
N GLY A 124 -7.47 -20.57 -3.70
CA GLY A 124 -8.80 -19.96 -3.71
C GLY A 124 -8.95 -18.80 -4.71
N ASN A 125 -10.19 -18.44 -5.01
CA ASN A 125 -10.55 -17.32 -5.87
C ASN A 125 -10.49 -16.01 -5.07
N GLY A 126 -9.28 -15.51 -4.85
CA GLY A 126 -9.03 -14.26 -4.11
C GLY A 126 -7.88 -14.40 -3.11
N LEU A 127 -7.51 -13.29 -2.49
CA LEU A 127 -6.58 -13.31 -1.36
C LEU A 127 -7.23 -14.01 -0.15
N PRO A 128 -6.43 -14.55 0.79
CA PRO A 128 -6.95 -15.21 1.98
C PRO A 128 -7.80 -14.28 2.86
N THR A 129 -8.74 -14.88 3.59
CA THR A 129 -9.53 -14.17 4.62
C THR A 129 -8.72 -13.97 5.90
N GLU A 130 -7.73 -14.82 6.17
CA GLU A 130 -6.85 -14.70 7.33
C GLU A 130 -5.99 -13.43 7.25
N SER A 131 -6.16 -12.52 8.22
CA SER A 131 -5.54 -11.18 8.22
C SER A 131 -4.03 -11.21 8.10
N GLU A 132 -3.34 -12.07 8.88
CA GLU A 132 -1.88 -12.20 8.84
C GLU A 132 -1.41 -12.64 7.45
N ARG A 133 -2.02 -13.69 6.91
CA ARG A 133 -1.63 -14.22 5.60
C ARG A 133 -1.92 -13.22 4.48
N ARG A 134 -3.05 -12.50 4.55
CA ARG A 134 -3.37 -11.43 3.60
C ARG A 134 -2.33 -10.31 3.69
N ALA A 135 -1.96 -9.86 4.88
CA ALA A 135 -0.94 -8.83 5.07
C ALA A 135 0.42 -9.23 4.50
N GLU A 136 0.85 -10.48 4.68
CA GLU A 136 2.07 -11.02 4.05
C GLU A 136 2.03 -10.95 2.52
N LEU A 137 0.91 -11.36 1.92
CA LEU A 137 0.75 -11.31 0.47
C LEU A 137 0.68 -9.87 -0.04
N MET A 138 -0.02 -8.97 0.65
CA MET A 138 -0.08 -7.54 0.31
C MET A 138 1.30 -6.88 0.43
N MET A 139 2.10 -7.25 1.42
CA MET A 139 3.48 -6.78 1.55
C MET A 139 4.34 -7.22 0.36
N MET A 140 4.20 -8.48 -0.08
CA MET A 140 4.89 -8.96 -1.29
C MET A 140 4.42 -8.24 -2.55
N ILE A 141 3.11 -7.99 -2.69
CA ILE A 141 2.54 -7.23 -3.80
C ILE A 141 3.10 -5.81 -3.80
N ALA A 142 3.09 -5.12 -2.65
CA ALA A 142 3.59 -3.76 -2.52
C ALA A 142 5.08 -3.68 -2.88
N LYS A 143 5.92 -4.55 -2.29
CA LYS A 143 7.37 -4.58 -2.57
C LYS A 143 7.67 -4.95 -4.03
N SER A 144 6.98 -5.94 -4.60
CA SER A 144 7.11 -6.32 -6.02
C SER A 144 6.69 -5.18 -6.94
N GLY A 145 5.56 -4.53 -6.63
CA GLY A 145 5.04 -3.37 -7.34
C GLY A 145 6.00 -2.19 -7.32
N LEU A 146 6.56 -1.85 -6.15
CA LEU A 146 7.56 -0.78 -5.98
C LEU A 146 8.86 -1.05 -6.74
N ASN A 147 9.34 -2.29 -6.72
CA ASN A 147 10.54 -2.73 -7.43
C ASN A 147 10.35 -2.82 -8.94
N ARG A 148 9.11 -2.90 -9.42
CA ARG A 148 8.83 -2.84 -10.86
C ARG A 148 9.26 -1.47 -11.33
N GLU A 149 10.31 -1.45 -12.14
CA GLU A 149 10.78 -0.22 -12.74
C GLU A 149 9.59 0.50 -13.37
N VAL A 150 9.34 1.71 -12.89
CA VAL A 150 8.62 2.73 -13.64
C VAL A 150 9.60 3.17 -14.72
N LYS A 151 9.98 2.22 -15.60
CA LYS A 151 10.84 2.48 -16.76
C LYS A 151 10.28 3.73 -17.38
N GLU A 152 11.17 4.68 -17.63
CA GLU A 152 10.97 5.78 -18.57
C GLU A 152 10.35 5.19 -19.83
N THR A 153 9.03 5.02 -19.82
CA THR A 153 8.33 4.27 -20.85
C THR A 153 8.15 5.29 -21.95
N SER A 154 9.26 5.44 -22.67
CA SER A 154 9.51 6.38 -23.74
C SER A 154 9.28 7.84 -23.34
N GLN A 155 10.23 8.68 -23.72
CA GLN A 155 9.97 10.08 -24.07
C GLN A 155 9.00 10.15 -25.27
N THR A 156 7.83 9.50 -25.18
CA THR A 156 6.69 9.81 -26.00
C THR A 156 6.15 11.09 -25.41
N ASP A 157 6.51 12.19 -26.06
CA ASP A 157 6.30 13.61 -25.82
C ASP A 157 4.81 14.04 -25.67
N SER A 158 3.98 13.20 -25.06
CA SER A 158 2.51 13.34 -24.99
C SER A 158 1.89 12.85 -23.67
N GLY A 159 2.69 12.40 -22.71
CA GLY A 159 2.23 11.93 -21.42
C GLY A 159 1.92 13.08 -20.45
N ASP A 160 0.95 12.89 -19.58
CA ASP A 160 0.63 13.80 -18.49
C ASP A 160 1.76 13.72 -17.44
N VAL A 161 2.66 14.70 -17.47
CA VAL A 161 3.84 14.78 -16.59
C VAL A 161 3.41 14.81 -15.11
N GLU A 162 2.32 15.50 -14.81
CA GLU A 162 1.78 15.65 -13.45
C GLU A 162 1.31 14.30 -12.90
N ALA A 163 0.58 13.52 -13.71
CA ALA A 163 0.14 12.17 -13.35
C ALA A 163 1.32 11.24 -12.99
N ARG A 164 2.39 11.31 -13.78
CA ARG A 164 3.61 10.52 -13.56
C ARG A 164 4.32 10.93 -12.27
N GLU A 165 4.52 12.23 -12.06
CA GLU A 165 5.18 12.78 -10.87
C GLU A 165 4.40 12.45 -9.60
N ASN A 166 3.07 12.64 -9.62
CA ASN A 166 2.19 12.30 -8.50
C ASN A 166 2.29 10.81 -8.13
N LEU A 167 2.28 9.90 -9.10
CA LEU A 167 2.42 8.46 -8.83
C LEU A 167 3.81 8.11 -8.28
N ILE A 168 4.87 8.71 -8.82
CA ILE A 168 6.25 8.49 -8.33
C ILE A 168 6.35 8.96 -6.88
N HIS A 169 5.84 10.16 -6.58
CA HIS A 169 5.82 10.70 -5.23
C HIS A 169 5.04 9.77 -4.28
N THR A 170 3.82 9.39 -4.66
CA THR A 170 2.97 8.46 -3.90
C THR A 170 3.71 7.16 -3.56
N ARG A 171 4.35 6.54 -4.56
CA ARG A 171 5.11 5.30 -4.39
C ARG A 171 6.32 5.47 -3.48
N SER A 172 7.04 6.58 -3.60
CA SER A 172 8.16 6.92 -2.72
C SER A 172 7.72 7.08 -1.28
N THR A 173 6.61 7.79 -1.06
CA THR A 173 6.00 7.97 0.26
C THR A 173 5.62 6.62 0.87
N ILE A 174 4.91 5.76 0.14
CA ILE A 174 4.54 4.43 0.63
C ILE A 174 5.79 3.60 0.92
N ALA A 175 6.80 3.60 0.03
CA ALA A 175 8.04 2.86 0.22
C ALA A 175 8.75 3.23 1.53
N SER A 176 8.73 4.51 1.90
CA SER A 176 9.32 4.99 3.17
C SER A 176 8.59 4.50 4.43
N LEU A 177 7.32 4.07 4.29
CA LEU A 177 6.47 3.66 5.41
C LEU A 177 6.45 2.13 5.59
N LEU A 178 6.72 1.35 4.54
CA LEU A 178 6.47 -0.10 4.53
C LEU A 178 7.24 -0.92 5.58
N ASP A 179 8.49 -0.53 5.88
CA ASP A 179 9.32 -1.30 6.82
C ASP A 179 8.95 -0.99 8.28
N ASP A 180 8.52 0.23 8.57
CA ASP A 180 8.11 0.65 9.92
C ASP A 180 6.63 0.39 10.18
N GLN A 181 5.79 0.37 9.15
CA GLN A 181 4.34 0.28 9.28
C GLN A 181 3.75 -0.76 8.32
N PRO A 182 3.67 -2.03 8.75
CA PRO A 182 3.17 -3.12 7.91
C PRO A 182 1.74 -2.94 7.37
N SER A 183 0.91 -2.16 8.07
CA SER A 183 -0.44 -1.80 7.64
C SER A 183 -0.48 -1.00 6.34
N ALA A 184 0.60 -0.25 6.02
CA ALA A 184 0.73 0.46 4.76
C ALA A 184 0.67 -0.48 3.55
N ALA A 185 1.10 -1.74 3.69
CA ALA A 185 0.94 -2.73 2.63
C ALA A 185 -0.53 -3.10 2.39
N VAL A 186 -1.32 -3.26 3.46
CA VAL A 186 -2.76 -3.56 3.34
C VAL A 186 -3.51 -2.37 2.74
N ALA A 187 -3.12 -1.16 3.14
CA ALA A 187 -3.75 0.09 2.71
C ALA A 187 -3.39 0.53 1.28
N TRP A 188 -2.19 0.20 0.78
CA TRP A 188 -1.63 0.83 -0.43
C TRP A 188 -0.95 -0.12 -1.42
N ALA A 189 -1.15 -1.44 -1.30
CA ALA A 189 -0.59 -2.41 -2.26
C ALA A 189 -1.10 -2.17 -3.69
N GLY A 190 -2.30 -1.64 -3.86
CA GLY A 190 -2.89 -1.27 -5.14
C GLY A 190 -2.12 -0.15 -5.82
N PHE A 191 -1.88 0.96 -5.12
CA PHE A 191 -1.08 2.08 -5.62
C PHE A 191 0.36 1.68 -5.92
N CYS A 192 0.95 0.79 -5.11
CA CYS A 192 2.25 0.18 -5.41
C CYS A 192 2.23 -0.67 -6.70
N SER A 193 1.08 -1.20 -7.11
CA SER A 193 0.94 -2.04 -8.31
C SER A 193 0.72 -1.23 -9.60
N LEU A 194 0.34 0.04 -9.50
CA LEU A 194 0.06 0.92 -10.63
C LEU A 194 1.34 1.38 -11.34
N THR A 195 1.22 1.60 -12.65
CA THR A 195 2.24 2.24 -13.48
C THR A 195 1.67 3.51 -14.12
N PRO A 196 2.50 4.49 -14.51
CA PRO A 196 2.02 5.71 -15.16
C PRO A 196 1.12 5.43 -16.37
N LEU A 197 1.50 4.49 -17.22
CA LEU A 197 0.69 4.07 -18.38
C LEU A 197 -0.74 3.63 -18.04
N LEU A 198 -0.93 3.04 -16.87
CA LEU A 198 -2.24 2.57 -16.42
C LEU A 198 -3.06 3.70 -15.77
N LEU A 199 -2.39 4.66 -15.14
CA LEU A 199 -3.02 5.73 -14.37
C LEU A 199 -3.28 6.99 -15.20
N GLU A 200 -2.38 7.35 -16.13
CA GLU A 200 -2.45 8.54 -16.97
C GLU A 200 -3.82 8.71 -17.68
N PRO A 201 -4.44 7.68 -18.29
CA PRO A 201 -5.75 7.85 -18.93
C PRO A 201 -6.85 8.22 -17.94
N LEU A 202 -6.76 7.76 -16.69
CA LEU A 202 -7.74 8.05 -15.65
C LEU A 202 -7.61 9.48 -15.14
N LEU A 203 -6.37 9.96 -14.95
CA LEU A 203 -6.11 11.30 -14.41
C LEU A 203 -6.43 12.44 -15.38
N ARG A 204 -6.76 12.13 -16.64
CA ARG A 204 -7.39 13.10 -17.57
C ARG A 204 -8.81 13.49 -17.14
N HIS A 205 -9.44 12.70 -16.29
CA HIS A 205 -10.74 13.03 -15.69
C HIS A 205 -10.53 13.79 -14.39
N GLU A 206 -10.98 15.05 -14.36
CA GLU A 206 -10.71 15.97 -13.27
C GLU A 206 -11.18 15.45 -11.90
N ASP A 207 -12.36 14.82 -11.82
CA ASP A 207 -12.89 14.26 -10.57
C ASP A 207 -11.98 13.14 -10.01
N ILE A 208 -11.39 12.33 -10.90
CA ILE A 208 -10.45 11.25 -10.52
C ILE A 208 -9.12 11.88 -10.10
N ARG A 209 -8.63 12.86 -10.87
CA ARG A 209 -7.36 13.55 -10.61
C ARG A 209 -7.36 14.21 -9.25
N GLN A 210 -8.38 15.01 -8.95
CA GLN A 210 -8.50 15.70 -7.66
C GLN A 210 -8.58 14.72 -6.49
N GLY A 211 -9.38 13.65 -6.61
CA GLY A 211 -9.48 12.63 -5.58
C GLY A 211 -8.16 11.87 -5.36
N PHE A 212 -7.47 11.50 -6.44
CA PHE A 212 -6.20 10.78 -6.37
C PHE A 212 -5.12 11.64 -5.73
N VAL A 213 -4.96 12.88 -6.20
CA VAL A 213 -3.99 13.84 -5.65
C VAL A 213 -4.27 14.05 -4.16
N HIS A 214 -5.53 14.30 -3.78
CA HIS A 214 -5.88 14.48 -2.38
C HIS A 214 -5.45 13.28 -1.52
N ILE A 215 -5.87 12.06 -1.88
CA ILE A 215 -5.57 10.85 -1.11
C ILE A 215 -4.07 10.54 -1.08
N ALA A 216 -3.37 10.74 -2.19
CA ALA A 216 -1.94 10.50 -2.29
C ALA A 216 -1.14 11.39 -1.33
N HIS A 217 -1.47 12.68 -1.25
CA HIS A 217 -0.80 13.63 -0.36
C HIS A 217 -1.12 13.37 1.12
N THR A 218 -2.28 12.79 1.42
CA THR A 218 -2.70 12.50 2.79
C THR A 218 -2.31 11.10 3.29
N ILE A 219 -1.61 10.28 2.48
CA ILE A 219 -1.13 8.95 2.90
C ILE A 219 -0.41 8.99 4.26
N PRO A 220 0.59 9.87 4.48
CA PRO A 220 1.29 9.90 5.75
C PRO A 220 0.34 10.20 6.91
N HIS A 221 -0.66 11.06 6.70
CA HIS A 221 -1.67 11.42 7.70
C HIS A 221 -2.50 10.22 8.09
N TYR A 222 -3.06 9.51 7.11
CA TYR A 222 -3.87 8.33 7.35
C TYR A 222 -3.12 7.22 8.07
N MET A 223 -1.82 7.07 7.84
CA MET A 223 -0.98 6.12 8.57
C MET A 223 -0.82 6.46 10.05
N THR A 224 -1.04 7.71 10.48
CA THR A 224 -0.91 8.12 11.88
C THR A 224 -2.23 8.14 12.66
N LEU A 225 -3.37 7.99 11.98
CA LEU A 225 -4.68 8.24 12.57
C LEU A 225 -5.06 7.29 13.71
N HIS A 226 -4.58 6.04 13.70
CA HIS A 226 -4.84 5.08 14.78
C HIS A 226 -4.46 5.61 16.17
N ARG A 227 -3.51 6.55 16.25
CA ARG A 227 -3.11 7.21 17.51
C ARG A 227 -4.25 7.92 18.21
N VAL A 228 -5.28 8.35 17.47
CA VAL A 228 -6.48 8.95 18.08
C VAL A 228 -7.21 7.99 19.02
N LEU A 229 -6.99 6.69 18.90
CA LEU A 229 -7.57 5.67 19.77
C LEU A 229 -6.77 5.43 21.04
N HIS A 230 -5.65 6.14 21.24
CA HIS A 230 -4.84 6.03 22.43
C HIS A 230 -5.23 7.09 23.48
N PRO A 231 -5.35 6.74 24.78
CA PRO A 231 -5.71 7.70 25.82
C PRO A 231 -4.77 8.91 25.93
N SER A 232 -3.49 8.76 25.58
CA SER A 232 -2.51 9.86 25.63
C SER A 232 -2.78 10.95 24.60
N SER A 233 -3.60 10.68 23.59
CA SER A 233 -3.96 11.65 22.56
C SER A 233 -5.08 12.59 23.02
N TRP A 234 -5.63 12.36 24.22
CA TRP A 234 -6.80 13.06 24.75
C TRP A 234 -6.45 13.84 26.02
N THR A 235 -7.08 15.01 26.17
CA THR A 235 -6.91 15.86 27.35
C THR A 235 -7.60 15.30 28.60
N SER A 236 -8.60 14.44 28.43
CA SER A 236 -9.39 13.87 29.51
C SER A 236 -9.73 12.40 29.26
N LEU A 237 -9.43 11.55 30.24
CA LEU A 237 -9.69 10.10 30.19
C LEU A 237 -11.20 9.77 30.16
N PRO A 238 -12.07 10.42 30.99
CA PRO A 238 -13.52 10.24 30.86
C PRO A 238 -14.08 10.59 29.48
N GLU A 239 -13.61 11.68 28.86
CA GLU A 239 -13.99 12.09 27.50
C GLU A 239 -13.57 11.03 26.48
N PHE A 240 -12.32 10.57 26.56
CA PHE A 240 -11.81 9.49 25.72
C PHE A 240 -12.70 8.25 25.83
N GLN A 241 -12.94 7.75 27.04
CA GLN A 241 -13.78 6.56 27.26
C GLN A 241 -15.20 6.72 26.71
N ARG A 242 -15.77 7.93 26.80
CA ARG A 242 -17.11 8.24 26.29
C ARG A 242 -17.15 8.31 24.76
N GLN A 243 -16.10 8.80 24.11
CA GLN A 243 -16.06 9.02 22.65
C GLN A 243 -15.38 7.89 21.87
N GLN A 244 -14.60 7.03 22.54
CA GLN A 244 -13.80 5.99 21.91
C GLN A 244 -14.61 5.08 20.95
N PRO A 245 -15.84 4.63 21.29
CA PRO A 245 -16.63 3.83 20.34
C PRO A 245 -16.96 4.57 19.04
N GLN A 246 -17.33 5.85 19.13
CA GLN A 246 -17.66 6.68 17.96
C GLN A 246 -16.42 6.97 17.12
N VAL A 247 -15.31 7.34 17.77
CA VAL A 247 -14.04 7.60 17.09
C VAL A 247 -13.51 6.36 16.39
N HIS A 248 -13.56 5.20 17.05
CA HIS A 248 -13.18 3.92 16.45
C HIS A 248 -14.04 3.59 15.22
N GLN A 249 -15.36 3.76 15.30
CA GLN A 249 -16.25 3.51 14.16
C GLN A 249 -16.02 4.49 13.01
N THR A 250 -15.74 5.76 13.32
CA THR A 250 -15.43 6.82 12.33
C THR A 250 -14.15 6.48 11.59
N LEU A 251 -13.09 6.13 12.32
CA LEU A 251 -11.80 5.72 11.75
C LEU A 251 -11.93 4.47 10.86
N LEU A 252 -12.63 3.44 11.34
CA LEU A 252 -12.87 2.23 10.56
C LEU A 252 -13.63 2.54 9.25
N THR A 253 -14.59 3.47 9.32
CA THR A 253 -15.36 3.91 8.15
C THR A 253 -14.47 4.69 7.17
N LEU A 254 -13.57 5.54 7.67
CA LEU A 254 -12.60 6.26 6.85
C LEU A 254 -11.67 5.30 6.11
N TYR A 255 -11.02 4.37 6.82
CA TYR A 255 -10.14 3.37 6.23
C TYR A 255 -10.86 2.53 5.16
N ARG A 256 -12.13 2.17 5.41
CA ARG A 256 -12.97 1.49 4.43
C ARG A 256 -13.16 2.31 3.16
N ARG A 257 -13.46 3.60 3.27
CA ARG A 257 -13.65 4.51 2.12
C ARG A 257 -12.37 4.70 1.33
N ILE A 258 -11.23 4.80 2.01
CA ILE A 258 -9.91 4.88 1.38
C ILE A 258 -9.63 3.61 0.55
N LEU A 259 -9.81 2.43 1.15
CA LEU A 259 -9.63 1.15 0.45
C LEU A 259 -10.59 1.03 -0.75
N GLU A 260 -11.85 1.40 -0.59
CA GLU A 260 -12.83 1.39 -1.67
C GLU A 260 -12.41 2.29 -2.84
N TYR A 261 -11.88 3.49 -2.54
CA TYR A 261 -11.34 4.39 -3.55
C TYR A 261 -10.11 3.79 -4.26
N GLU A 262 -9.15 3.27 -3.49
CA GLU A 262 -7.94 2.64 -4.03
C GLU A 262 -8.28 1.47 -4.96
N MET A 263 -9.17 0.59 -4.54
CA MET A 263 -9.64 -0.56 -5.32
C MET A 263 -10.33 -0.13 -6.61
N ASN A 264 -11.14 0.93 -6.57
CA ASN A 264 -11.76 1.51 -7.76
C ASN A 264 -10.70 2.03 -8.75
N ILE A 265 -9.68 2.76 -8.28
CA ILE A 265 -8.59 3.26 -9.15
C ILE A 265 -7.91 2.09 -9.86
N VAL A 266 -7.54 1.04 -9.12
CA VAL A 266 -6.87 -0.13 -9.67
C VAL A 266 -7.75 -0.87 -10.68
N CYS A 267 -9.03 -1.05 -10.37
CA CYS A 267 -9.97 -1.70 -11.28
C CYS A 267 -10.23 -0.87 -12.55
N ALA A 268 -10.36 0.45 -12.41
CA ALA A 268 -10.52 1.36 -13.54
C ALA A 268 -9.29 1.31 -14.46
N ALA A 269 -8.09 1.27 -13.88
CA ALA A 269 -6.82 1.20 -14.60
C ALA A 269 -6.67 -0.14 -15.37
N ALA A 270 -7.26 -1.22 -14.85
CA ALA A 270 -7.28 -2.53 -15.50
C ALA A 270 -8.46 -2.75 -16.46
N SER A 271 -9.44 -1.86 -16.49
CA SER A 271 -10.73 -2.05 -17.19
C SER A 271 -10.60 -2.32 -18.70
N ALA A 272 -9.51 -1.85 -19.32
CA ALA A 272 -9.22 -2.08 -20.73
C ALA A 272 -8.96 -3.57 -21.06
N TRP A 273 -8.44 -4.34 -20.10
CA TRP A 273 -8.02 -5.74 -20.30
C TRP A 273 -8.64 -6.73 -19.31
N ASN A 274 -9.33 -6.24 -18.27
CA ASN A 274 -10.04 -7.05 -17.29
C ASN A 274 -11.54 -6.72 -17.31
N MET A 275 -12.34 -7.62 -17.88
CA MET A 275 -13.80 -7.42 -17.99
C MET A 275 -14.52 -7.41 -16.64
N ALA A 276 -14.04 -8.19 -15.66
CA ALA A 276 -14.61 -8.15 -14.31
C ALA A 276 -14.41 -6.76 -13.69
N ALA A 277 -13.19 -6.21 -13.82
CA ALA A 277 -12.87 -4.86 -13.36
C ALA A 277 -13.75 -3.78 -14.03
N ARG A 278 -13.95 -3.89 -15.36
CA ARG A 278 -14.80 -2.94 -16.10
C ARG A 278 -16.24 -2.90 -15.59
N ASN A 279 -16.78 -4.02 -15.14
CA ASN A 279 -18.17 -4.16 -14.72
C ASN A 279 -18.45 -3.72 -13.27
N VAL A 280 -17.41 -3.60 -12.44
CA VAL A 280 -17.54 -3.28 -11.01
C VAL A 280 -17.16 -1.84 -10.66
N VAL A 281 -16.46 -1.14 -11.55
CA VAL A 281 -16.05 0.26 -11.31
C VAL A 281 -17.26 1.18 -11.37
N ASP A 282 -17.39 2.02 -10.34
CA ASP A 282 -18.33 3.14 -10.37
C ASP A 282 -17.70 4.33 -11.12
N TRP A 283 -17.95 4.39 -12.43
CA TRP A 283 -17.41 5.43 -13.30
C TRP A 283 -17.97 6.83 -13.04
N HIS A 284 -19.06 6.95 -12.29
CA HIS A 284 -19.75 8.23 -12.04
C HIS A 284 -19.62 8.70 -10.59
N GLY A 285 -19.28 7.80 -9.66
CA GLY A 285 -19.19 8.08 -8.24
C GLY A 285 -17.86 8.66 -7.75
N TRP A 286 -16.87 8.92 -8.61
CA TRP A 286 -15.52 9.36 -8.19
C TRP A 286 -15.48 10.55 -7.25
N LYS A 287 -16.20 11.63 -7.61
CA LYS A 287 -16.31 12.83 -6.78
C LYS A 287 -16.93 12.48 -5.43
N ALA A 288 -18.04 11.73 -5.42
CA ALA A 288 -18.73 11.33 -4.21
C ALA A 288 -17.87 10.43 -3.31
N MET A 289 -17.06 9.53 -3.89
CA MET A 289 -16.12 8.71 -3.13
C MET A 289 -15.02 9.55 -2.47
N ALA A 290 -14.43 10.49 -3.21
CA ALA A 290 -13.42 11.40 -2.68
C ALA A 290 -14.00 12.37 -1.63
N ASP A 291 -15.22 12.86 -1.84
CA ASP A 291 -15.95 13.69 -0.88
C ASP A 291 -16.23 12.91 0.40
N ALA A 292 -16.67 11.65 0.30
CA ALA A 292 -16.91 10.80 1.46
C ALA A 292 -15.65 10.51 2.30
N VAL A 293 -14.47 10.42 1.66
CA VAL A 293 -13.19 10.32 2.38
C VAL A 293 -12.91 11.63 3.13
N ARG A 294 -13.06 12.78 2.46
CA ARG A 294 -12.84 14.10 3.06
C ARG A 294 -13.78 14.40 4.23
N ASP A 295 -15.06 14.07 4.08
CA ASP A 295 -16.07 14.31 5.10
C ASP A 295 -15.79 13.46 6.36
N MET A 296 -15.40 12.19 6.18
CA MET A 296 -15.09 11.30 7.30
C MET A 296 -13.77 11.66 7.99
N ASP A 297 -12.76 12.10 7.23
CA ASP A 297 -11.52 12.66 7.80
C ASP A 297 -11.82 13.93 8.61
N ALA A 298 -12.63 14.85 8.08
CA ALA A 298 -13.03 16.05 8.79
C ALA A 298 -13.83 15.73 10.08
N GLU A 299 -14.73 14.76 10.04
CA GLU A 299 -15.44 14.29 11.23
C GLU A 299 -14.47 13.74 12.28
N LEU A 300 -13.52 12.90 11.87
CA LEU A 300 -12.51 12.33 12.76
C LEU A 300 -11.66 13.44 13.40
N MET A 301 -11.22 14.41 12.60
CA MET A 301 -10.41 15.53 13.04
C MET A 301 -11.19 16.47 13.98
N GLY A 302 -12.51 16.59 13.84
CA GLY A 302 -13.35 17.31 14.79
C GLY A 302 -13.29 16.75 16.21
N TYR A 303 -13.12 15.43 16.40
CA TYR A 303 -12.91 14.85 17.73
C TYR A 303 -11.56 15.25 18.32
N VAL A 304 -10.49 15.24 17.51
CA VAL A 304 -9.13 15.62 17.91
C VAL A 304 -9.06 17.10 18.24
N GLU A 305 -9.69 17.95 17.43
CA GLU A 305 -9.70 19.40 17.64
C GLU A 305 -10.37 19.75 18.98
N LYS A 306 -11.51 19.11 19.27
CA LYS A 306 -12.30 19.40 20.46
C LYS A 306 -11.72 18.83 21.75
N ASN A 307 -11.09 17.65 21.69
CA ASN A 307 -10.75 16.89 22.89
C ASN A 307 -9.27 16.47 22.97
N GLY A 308 -8.51 16.62 21.89
CA GLY A 308 -7.13 16.18 21.79
C GLY A 308 -6.13 17.09 22.49
N THR A 309 -5.01 16.52 22.93
CA THR A 309 -3.90 17.29 23.49
C THR A 309 -3.28 18.23 22.45
N ASP A 310 -2.52 19.23 22.89
CA ASP A 310 -1.80 20.12 21.97
C ASP A 310 -0.83 19.32 21.09
N GLU A 311 -0.17 18.30 21.65
CA GLU A 311 0.73 17.41 20.91
C GLU A 311 -0.02 16.58 19.87
N ALA A 312 -1.18 16.02 20.20
CA ALA A 312 -1.99 15.25 19.26
C ALA A 312 -2.48 16.14 18.09
N ARG A 313 -2.93 17.36 18.39
CA ARG A 313 -3.32 18.34 17.36
C ARG A 313 -2.14 18.74 16.48
N ALA A 314 -0.97 18.99 17.06
CA ALA A 314 0.23 19.37 16.32
C ALA A 314 0.73 18.24 15.41
N LEU A 315 0.74 16.98 15.89
CA LEU A 315 1.15 15.83 15.09
C LEU A 315 0.27 15.65 13.85
N MET A 316 -1.06 15.73 14.01
CA MET A 316 -1.99 15.58 12.89
C MET A 316 -1.89 16.76 11.90
N GLU A 317 -1.60 17.97 12.36
CA GLU A 317 -1.42 19.14 11.49
C GLU A 317 -0.09 19.11 10.71
N VAL A 318 1.00 18.61 11.32
CA VAL A 318 2.29 18.42 10.63
C VAL A 318 2.16 17.40 9.52
N GLN A 319 1.45 16.31 9.78
CA GLN A 319 1.26 15.24 8.81
C GLN A 319 0.35 15.63 7.64
N ARG A 320 -0.56 16.59 7.87
CA ARG A 320 -1.35 17.25 6.82
C ARG A 320 -0.55 18.27 5.99
N LYS A 321 0.54 18.82 6.54
CA LYS A 321 1.38 19.87 5.94
C LYS A 321 2.68 19.38 5.31
N LEU A 322 2.97 18.07 5.37
CA LEU A 322 4.05 17.43 4.61
C LEU A 322 3.72 17.42 3.11
N GLU A 323 3.55 18.61 2.55
CA GLU A 323 3.65 18.91 1.13
C GLU A 323 5.12 18.74 0.71
N PRO A 324 5.43 18.14 -0.44
CA PRO A 324 6.76 18.28 -1.01
C PRO A 324 6.96 19.75 -1.40
N GLU A 325 7.90 20.43 -0.74
CA GLU A 325 8.49 21.65 -1.30
C GLU A 325 9.09 21.31 -2.67
N GLY A 326 8.34 21.60 -3.73
CA GLY A 326 8.72 21.20 -5.08
C GLY A 326 7.74 21.63 -6.16
N GLY A 327 7.18 22.83 -6.03
CA GLY A 327 6.25 23.41 -7.00
C GLY A 327 6.44 24.91 -7.16
N GLY A 328 7.69 25.37 -7.14
CA GLY A 328 8.03 26.77 -7.40
C GLY A 328 7.69 27.14 -8.84
N ARG A 329 6.50 27.72 -9.05
CA ARG A 329 6.20 28.55 -10.23
C ARG A 329 7.20 29.69 -10.25
N GLY A 330 8.18 29.62 -11.14
CA GLY A 330 8.89 30.81 -11.60
C GLY A 330 7.89 31.65 -12.40
N GLU A 331 7.45 32.76 -11.82
CA GLU A 331 6.79 33.83 -12.55
C GLU A 331 7.73 34.31 -13.66
N LEU A 332 7.33 34.10 -14.91
CA LEU A 332 7.88 34.82 -16.05
C LEU A 332 7.48 36.29 -15.89
N GLN A 333 8.40 37.12 -15.39
CA GLN A 333 8.33 38.56 -15.58
C GLN A 333 8.54 38.84 -17.07
N ASP A 334 7.46 39.27 -17.72
CA ASP A 334 7.46 39.84 -19.06
C ASP A 334 8.01 41.27 -18.98
N ASP A 335 9.31 41.41 -19.23
CA ASP A 335 10.00 42.70 -19.28
C ASP A 335 10.18 43.10 -20.75
N THR A 336 9.10 43.60 -21.36
CA THR A 336 9.18 44.35 -22.61
C THR A 336 8.84 45.81 -22.36
N SER A 337 9.87 46.62 -22.12
CA SER A 337 9.84 48.07 -22.35
C SER A 337 10.86 48.44 -23.44
N PRO A 338 10.49 49.28 -24.44
CA PRO A 338 11.34 49.60 -25.57
C PRO A 338 12.35 50.72 -25.25
N PRO A 339 13.48 50.82 -25.98
CA PRO A 339 14.41 51.91 -25.79
C PRO A 339 13.87 53.20 -26.43
N ASN A 340 13.91 54.29 -25.66
CA ASN A 340 13.73 55.66 -26.13
C ASN A 340 15.11 56.32 -26.34
N ALA A 341 15.19 57.09 -27.42
CA ALA A 341 16.23 58.03 -27.87
C ALA A 341 17.45 57.47 -28.59
#